data_AF-A0A9D6T2P2-F1
#
_entry.id   AF-A0A9D6T2P2-F1
#
_cell.length_a   1.000
_cell.length_b   1.000
_cell.length_c   1.000
_cell.angle_alpha   90.00
_cell.angle_beta   90.00
_cell.angle_gamma   90.00
#
_symmetry.space_group_name_H-M   'P 1'
#
loop_
_entity.id
_entity.type
_entity.pdbx_description
1 polymer ?
#
loop_
_entity_poly.entity_id
_entity_poly.type
_entity_poly.pdbx_seq_one_letter_code
_entity_poly.pdbx_strand_id
1 'polypeptide(L)'
;MDLETLKDISIASPSKIVLLVMDGLGGLPHPETGKTELETARTPNMDGLARKGICGLTVPGGPGFTPGSGPGHLALCGYDPLR
;
A
#
# COMPACT_ATOMS: atom_id res chain seq x y z
N MET A 1 17.47 3.88 7.68
CA MET A 1 18.26 3.31 6.57
C MET A 1 18.67 4.49 5.70
N ASP A 2 19.97 4.69 5.47
CA ASP A 2 20.45 5.78 4.62
C ASP A 2 20.50 5.37 3.15
N LEU A 3 20.71 6.36 2.27
CA LEU A 3 20.68 6.18 0.83
C LEU A 3 21.86 5.34 0.30
N GLU A 4 22.99 5.31 1.01
CA GLU A 4 24.14 4.49 0.61
C GLU A 4 23.86 3.02 0.88
N THR A 5 23.29 2.70 2.04
CA THR A 5 22.82 1.35 2.37
C THR A 5 21.81 0.84 1.34
N LEU A 6 20.89 1.70 0.88
CA LEU A 6 19.89 1.33 -0.14
C LEU A 6 20.53 0.97 -1.49
N LYS A 7 21.61 1.65 -1.88
CA LYS A 7 22.32 1.33 -3.14
C LYS A 7 22.98 -0.04 -3.06
N ASP A 8 23.60 -0.36 -1.93
CA ASP A 8 24.34 -1.62 -1.73
C ASP A 8 23.42 -2.86 -1.77
N ILE A 9 22.17 -2.72 -1.32
CA ILE A 9 21.16 -3.79 -1.36
C ILE A 9 20.28 -3.75 -2.62
N SER A 10 20.47 -2.76 -3.49
CA SER A 10 19.68 -2.63 -4.72
C SER A 10 20.12 -3.64 -5.77
N ILE A 11 19.16 -4.22 -6.49
CA ILE A 11 19.41 -5.20 -7.55
C ILE A 11 18.90 -4.63 -8.86
N ALA A 12 19.79 -4.53 -9.86
CA ALA A 12 19.41 -4.09 -11.19
C ALA A 12 18.50 -5.13 -11.88
N SER A 13 17.44 -4.65 -12.53
CA SER A 13 16.53 -5.47 -13.32
C SER A 13 16.20 -4.75 -14.63
N PRO A 14 16.03 -5.47 -15.75
CA PRO A 14 15.53 -4.87 -16.99
C PRO A 14 14.07 -4.39 -16.87
N SER A 15 13.34 -4.84 -15.84
CA SER A 15 11.95 -4.45 -15.58
C SER A 15 11.83 -3.06 -14.92
N LYS A 16 10.67 -2.43 -15.09
CA LYS A 16 10.31 -1.19 -14.39
C LYS A 16 9.41 -1.51 -13.19
N ILE A 17 9.54 -0.73 -12.13
CA ILE A 17 8.68 -0.81 -10.95
C ILE A 17 7.62 0.28 -11.06
N VAL A 18 6.35 -0.09 -10.83
CA VAL A 18 5.23 0.84 -10.73
C VAL A 18 4.63 0.69 -9.33
N LEU A 19 4.62 1.78 -8.57
CA LEU A 19 3.91 1.90 -7.31
C LEU A 19 2.62 2.70 -7.55
N LEU A 20 1.46 2.05 -7.43
CA LEU A 20 0.14 2.68 -7.52
C LEU A 20 -0.43 2.86 -6.12
N VAL A 21 -0.65 4.12 -5.72
CA VAL A 21 -1.31 4.46 -4.46
C VAL A 21 -2.73 4.90 -4.76
N MET A 22 -3.71 4.22 -4.16
CA MET A 22 -5.12 4.61 -4.18
C MET A 22 -5.44 5.25 -2.82
N ASP A 23 -5.57 6.57 -2.80
CA ASP A 23 -5.79 7.31 -1.56
C ASP A 23 -7.15 6.94 -0.94
N GLY A 24 -7.17 6.73 0.38
CA GLY A 24 -8.38 6.39 1.12
C GLY A 24 -9.06 5.08 0.70
N LEU A 25 -8.34 4.12 0.10
CA LEU A 25 -8.95 2.87 -0.40
C LEU A 25 -9.56 1.99 0.71
N GLY A 26 -9.02 2.08 1.93
CA GLY A 26 -9.51 1.33 3.08
C GLY A 26 -10.95 1.70 3.42
N GLY A 27 -11.75 0.68 3.74
CA GLY A 27 -13.18 0.81 3.95
C GLY A 27 -13.67 0.02 5.16
N LEU A 28 -14.89 0.31 5.61
CA LEU A 28 -15.55 -0.45 6.67
C LEU A 28 -16.67 -1.32 6.08
N PRO A 29 -16.94 -2.50 6.64
CA PRO A 29 -18.01 -3.36 6.15
C PRO A 29 -19.36 -2.68 6.30
N HIS A 30 -20.13 -2.63 5.21
CA HIS A 30 -21.49 -2.11 5.23
C HIS A 30 -22.38 -2.97 6.15
N PRO A 31 -23.24 -2.38 7.01
CA PRO A 31 -23.98 -3.11 8.05
C PRO A 31 -24.83 -4.28 7.53
N GLU A 32 -25.38 -4.16 6.32
CA GLU A 32 -26.27 -5.17 5.76
C GLU A 32 -25.55 -6.23 4.91
N THR A 33 -24.48 -5.87 4.20
CA THR A 33 -23.82 -6.78 3.25
C THR A 33 -22.56 -7.41 3.82
N GLY A 34 -22.00 -6.83 4.89
CA GLY A 34 -20.73 -7.24 5.49
C GLY A 34 -19.50 -6.94 4.62
N LYS A 35 -19.66 -6.22 3.50
CA LYS A 35 -18.59 -5.93 2.54
C LYS A 35 -18.12 -4.49 2.64
N THR A 36 -16.83 -4.27 2.44
CA THR A 36 -16.25 -2.94 2.20
C THR A 36 -16.65 -2.40 0.83
N GLU A 37 -16.39 -1.11 0.61
CA GLU A 37 -16.58 -0.42 -0.67
C GLU A 37 -15.79 -1.09 -1.79
N LEU A 38 -14.54 -1.51 -1.51
CA LEU A 38 -13.68 -2.20 -2.47
C LEU A 38 -14.23 -3.58 -2.83
N GLU A 39 -14.72 -4.35 -1.85
CA GLU A 39 -15.32 -5.68 -2.10
C GLU A 39 -16.67 -5.61 -2.83
N THR A 40 -17.35 -4.46 -2.72
CA THR A 40 -18.62 -4.22 -3.43
C THR A 40 -18.38 -3.76 -4.87
N ALA A 41 -17.29 -3.03 -5.12
CA ALA A 41 -16.92 -2.54 -6.44
C ALA A 41 -16.58 -3.69 -7.41
N ARG A 42 -16.89 -3.48 -8.70
CA ARG A 42 -16.48 -4.41 -9.76
C ARG A 42 -15.05 -4.10 -10.21
N THR A 43 -14.07 -4.85 -9.72
CA THR A 43 -12.63 -4.59 -9.91
C THR A 43 -11.86 -5.70 -10.67
N PRO A 44 -12.29 -6.12 -11.88
CA PRO A 44 -11.76 -7.32 -12.53
C PRO A 44 -10.25 -7.30 -12.79
N ASN A 45 -9.67 -6.11 -13.03
CA ASN A 45 -8.23 -5.95 -13.21
C ASN A 45 -7.47 -6.14 -11.90
N MET A 46 -7.96 -5.57 -10.80
CA MET A 46 -7.34 -5.70 -9.49
C MET A 46 -7.48 -7.13 -8.96
N ASP A 47 -8.64 -7.76 -9.15
CA ASP A 47 -8.87 -9.16 -8.82
C ASP A 47 -7.95 -10.08 -9.62
N GLY A 48 -7.69 -9.73 -10.89
CA GLY A 48 -6.75 -10.44 -11.75
C GLY A 48 -5.30 -10.31 -11.31
N LEU A 49 -4.89 -9.12 -10.83
CA LEU A 49 -3.57 -8.88 -10.26
C LEU A 49 -3.41 -9.62 -8.92
N ALA A 50 -4.41 -9.55 -8.03
CA ALA A 50 -4.42 -10.24 -6.75
C ALA A 50 -4.28 -11.76 -6.90
N ARG A 51 -4.96 -12.36 -7.89
CA ARG A 51 -4.87 -13.80 -8.20
C ARG A 51 -3.51 -14.25 -8.75
N LYS A 52 -2.79 -13.37 -9.44
CA LYS A 52 -1.49 -13.69 -10.07
C LYS A 52 -0.29 -13.23 -9.24
N GLY A 53 -0.52 -12.37 -8.26
CA GLY A 53 0.49 -11.75 -7.43
C GLY A 53 0.40 -12.22 -5.97
N ILE A 54 0.89 -11.37 -5.08
CA ILE A 54 0.87 -11.57 -3.63
C ILE A 54 0.08 -10.43 -3.00
N CYS A 55 -0.85 -10.77 -2.13
CA CYS A 55 -1.62 -9.81 -1.33
C CYS A 55 -1.04 -9.70 0.08
N GLY A 56 -1.20 -8.54 0.71
CA GLY A 56 -0.78 -8.28 2.07
C GLY A 56 -1.53 -7.09 2.66
N LEU A 57 -1.28 -6.83 3.94
CA LEU A 57 -1.82 -5.68 4.66
C LEU A 57 -0.67 -4.76 5.07
N THR A 58 -0.84 -3.47 4.83
CA THR A 58 0.09 -2.43 5.26
C THR A 58 -0.60 -1.52 6.27
N VAL A 59 0.08 -1.22 7.38
CA VAL A 59 -0.40 -0.28 8.40
C VAL A 59 0.66 0.82 8.53
N PRO A 60 0.57 1.90 7.72
CA PRO A 60 1.58 2.96 7.73
C PRO A 60 1.65 3.60 9.12
N GLY A 61 2.84 3.60 9.75
CA GLY A 61 3.06 4.15 11.10
C GLY A 61 2.61 3.24 12.26
N GLY A 62 2.01 2.07 11.99
CA GLY A 62 1.64 1.08 12.99
C GLY A 62 0.18 1.19 13.50
N PRO A 63 -0.27 0.21 14.31
CA PRO A 63 -1.66 0.14 14.77
C PRO A 63 -2.10 1.38 15.55
N GLY A 64 -3.29 1.90 15.23
CA GLY A 64 -3.87 3.07 15.91
C GLY A 64 -3.37 4.42 15.42
N PHE A 65 -2.44 4.45 14.44
CA PHE A 65 -2.01 5.66 13.78
C PHE A 65 -2.83 5.92 12.50
N THR A 66 -3.44 7.09 12.41
CA THR A 66 -4.22 7.51 11.23
C THR A 66 -3.46 8.64 10.52
N PRO A 67 -2.55 8.33 9.58
CA PRO A 67 -1.75 9.34 8.90
C PRO A 67 -2.61 10.18 7.95
N GLY A 68 -2.31 11.48 7.88
CA GLY A 68 -2.64 12.27 6.68
C GLY A 68 -1.76 11.87 5.49
N SER A 69 -2.08 12.36 4.28
CA SER A 69 -1.40 11.95 3.05
C SER A 69 0.13 12.16 3.08
N GLY A 70 0.63 13.22 3.73
CA GLY A 70 2.08 13.49 3.84
C GLY A 70 2.85 12.38 4.55
N PRO A 71 2.61 12.14 5.87
CA PRO A 71 3.22 11.03 6.60
C PRO A 71 2.96 9.67 5.96
N GLY A 72 1.79 9.46 5.36
CA GLY A 72 1.47 8.21 4.65
C GLY A 72 2.42 7.93 3.47
N HIS A 73 2.69 8.93 2.63
CA HIS A 73 3.61 8.76 1.50
C HIS A 73 5.07 8.59 1.95
N LEU A 74 5.49 9.25 3.03
CA LEU A 74 6.84 9.04 3.59
C LEU A 74 7.03 7.59 4.05
N ALA A 75 6.06 7.05 4.78
CA ALA A 75 6.09 5.66 5.22
C ALA A 75 6.14 4.67 4.05
N LEU A 76 5.38 4.92 2.97
CA LEU A 76 5.39 4.07 1.77
C LEU A 76 6.74 4.06 1.06
N CYS A 77 7.47 5.18 1.09
CA CYS A 77 8.79 5.29 0.51
C CYS A 77 9.93 4.82 1.44
N GLY A 78 9.60 4.25 2.61
CA GLY A 78 10.58 3.71 3.56
C GLY A 78 11.19 4.73 4.51
N TYR A 79 10.64 5.95 4.57
CA TYR A 79 11.03 6.96 5.57
C TYR A 79 10.24 6.76 6.86
N ASP A 80 10.82 7.20 7.98
CA ASP A 80 10.12 7.25 9.26
C ASP A 80 9.11 8.41 9.24
N PRO A 81 7.79 8.17 9.30
CA PRO A 81 6.79 9.22 9.20
C PRO A 81 6.66 10.08 10.47
N LEU A 82 7.35 9.71 11.56
CA LEU A 82 7.31 10.40 12.86
C LEU A 82 8.53 11.29 13.11
N ARG A 83 9.50 11.30 12.19
CA ARG A 83 10.77 12.04 12.31
C ARG A 83 10.89 13.18 11.33
#